data_AF-A0A8J3DFK0-F1
#
_entry.id   AF-A0A8J3DFK0-F1
#
_cell.length_a   1.000
_cell.length_b   1.000
_cell.length_c   1.000
_cell.angle_alpha   90.00
_cell.angle_beta   90.00
_cell.angle_gamma   90.00
#
_symmetry.space_group_name_H-M   'P 1'
#
loop_
_entity.id
_entity.type
_entity.pdbx_description
1 polymer ?
#
loop_
_entity_poly.entity_id
_entity_poly.type
_entity_poly.pdbx_seq_one_letter_code
_entity_poly.pdbx_strand_id
1 'polypeptide(L)' 'MAIRQMTNIEFRAIRQRLGLTQAQLSHVLQYSAALTVSTYERDKNPRPIPTHVAMLMTAYDEGYRPKDWPK' A
#
# COMPACT_ATOMS: atom_id res chain seq x y z
N MET A 1 22.07 -9.20 -4.76
CA MET A 1 21.17 -8.77 -3.66
C MET A 1 19.74 -9.07 -4.09
N ALA A 2 19.02 -9.97 -3.43
CA ALA A 2 17.63 -10.23 -3.77
C ALA A 2 16.77 -9.06 -3.28
N ILE A 3 15.96 -8.46 -4.17
CA ILE A 3 14.99 -7.43 -3.79
C ILE A 3 13.94 -8.13 -2.90
N ARG A 4 13.88 -7.75 -1.61
CA ARG A 4 12.83 -8.23 -0.70
C ARG A 4 11.48 -7.81 -1.28
N GLN A 5 10.64 -8.78 -1.58
CA GLN A 5 9.25 -8.53 -1.99
C GLN A 5 8.42 -8.24 -0.74
N MET A 6 7.70 -7.11 -0.76
CA MET A 6 6.75 -6.76 0.31
C MET A 6 5.61 -7.79 0.34
N THR A 7 5.32 -8.30 1.52
CA THR A 7 4.22 -9.25 1.76
C THR A 7 2.88 -8.52 1.91
N ASN A 8 1.76 -9.26 1.76
CA ASN A 8 0.43 -8.71 2.02
C ASN A 8 0.25 -8.22 3.46
N ILE A 9 0.86 -8.92 4.43
CA ILE A 9 0.81 -8.57 5.86
C ILE A 9 1.54 -7.24 6.10
N GLU A 10 2.75 -7.09 5.54
CA GLU A 10 3.51 -5.84 5.66
C GLU A 10 2.78 -4.67 5.00
N PHE A 11 2.26 -4.86 3.80
CA PHE A 11 1.49 -3.85 3.08
C PHE A 11 0.27 -3.38 3.90
N ARG A 12 -0.51 -4.33 4.45
CA ARG A 12 -1.65 -4.04 5.33
C ARG A 12 -1.21 -3.30 6.59
N ALA A 13 -0.11 -3.72 7.21
CA ALA A 13 0.41 -3.12 8.44
C ALA A 13 0.87 -1.68 8.23
N ILE A 14 1.57 -1.39 7.13
CA ILE A 14 1.95 -0.02 6.75
C ILE A 14 0.69 0.83 6.60
N ARG A 15 -0.29 0.39 5.81
CA ARG A 15 -1.55 1.15 5.62
C ARG A 15 -2.22 1.49 6.96
N GLN A 16 -2.26 0.53 7.88
CA GLN A 16 -2.83 0.73 9.22
C GLN A 16 -2.04 1.75 10.05
N ARG A 17 -0.70 1.70 10.04
CA ARG A 17 0.15 2.71 10.69
C ARG A 17 -0.03 4.11 10.10
N LEU A 18 -0.26 4.19 8.80
CA LEU A 18 -0.56 5.43 8.09
C LEU A 18 -1.95 5.99 8.43
N GLY A 19 -2.79 5.25 9.15
CA GLY A 19 -4.16 5.65 9.49
C GLY A 19 -5.12 5.66 8.30
N LEU A 20 -4.76 5.02 7.18
CA LEU A 20 -5.56 5.07 5.95
C LEU A 20 -6.55 3.91 5.85
N THR A 21 -7.76 4.21 5.40
CA THR A 21 -8.67 3.20 4.84
C THR A 21 -8.12 2.66 3.51
N GLN A 22 -8.62 1.50 3.06
CA GLN A 22 -8.26 0.98 1.73
C GLN A 22 -8.67 1.94 0.61
N ALA A 23 -9.81 2.63 0.76
CA ALA A 23 -10.27 3.65 -0.19
C ALA A 23 -9.32 4.84 -0.25
N GLN A 24 -8.95 5.42 0.89
CA GLN A 24 -7.97 6.51 0.94
C GLN A 24 -6.61 6.09 0.35
N LEU A 25 -6.11 4.90 0.70
CA LEU A 25 -4.86 4.41 0.10
C LEU A 25 -4.99 4.23 -1.42
N SER A 26 -6.14 3.78 -1.91
CA SER A 26 -6.36 3.65 -3.36
C SER A 26 -6.30 5.00 -4.08
N HIS A 27 -6.80 6.07 -3.45
CA HIS A 27 -6.66 7.43 -3.99
C HIS A 27 -5.21 7.90 -3.97
N VAL A 28 -4.48 7.69 -2.87
CA VAL A 28 -3.06 8.05 -2.75
C VAL A 28 -2.20 7.33 -3.80
N LEU A 29 -2.51 6.07 -4.08
CA LEU A 29 -1.82 5.26 -5.10
C LEU A 29 -2.38 5.46 -6.52
N GLN A 30 -3.34 6.37 -6.70
CA GLN A 30 -4.00 6.67 -7.97
C GLN A 30 -4.63 5.46 -8.67
N TYR A 31 -5.15 4.51 -7.89
CA TYR A 31 -5.98 3.44 -8.41
C TYR A 31 -7.42 3.91 -8.61
N SER A 32 -8.03 3.43 -9.69
CA SER A 32 -9.44 3.71 -10.01
C SER A 32 -10.44 3.08 -9.04
N ALA A 33 -10.04 2.05 -8.28
CA ALA A 33 -10.91 1.33 -7.38
C ALA A 33 -10.21 0.91 -6.09
N ALA A 34 -10.90 1.09 -4.96
CA ALA A 34 -10.50 0.58 -3.65
C ALA A 34 -10.28 -0.94 -3.62
N LEU A 35 -10.99 -1.67 -4.50
CA LEU A 35 -10.85 -3.12 -4.65
C LEU A 35 -9.42 -3.54 -5.00
N THR A 36 -8.64 -2.71 -5.70
CA THR A 36 -7.23 -3.00 -6.01
C THR A 36 -6.41 -3.18 -4.74
N VAL A 37 -6.56 -2.29 -3.75
CA VAL A 37 -5.87 -2.40 -2.45
C VAL A 37 -6.29 -3.68 -1.72
N SER A 38 -7.59 -3.97 -1.70
CA SER A 38 -8.10 -5.23 -1.14
C SER A 38 -7.49 -6.47 -1.82
N THR A 39 -7.18 -6.39 -3.13
CA THR A 39 -6.55 -7.52 -3.83
C THR A 39 -5.17 -7.87 -3.32
N TYR A 40 -4.41 -6.89 -2.83
CA TYR A 40 -3.11 -7.11 -2.21
C TYR A 40 -3.24 -7.61 -0.79
N GLU A 41 -4.23 -7.12 -0.04
CA GLU A 41 -4.34 -7.39 1.39
C GLU A 41 -5.02 -8.71 1.73
N ARG A 42 -5.83 -9.30 0.85
CA ARG A 42 -6.62 -10.51 1.15
C ARG A 42 -5.79 -11.66 1.73
N ASP A 43 -6.41 -12.46 2.60
CA ASP A 43 -5.71 -13.56 3.29
C ASP A 43 -5.51 -14.79 2.39
N LYS A 44 -6.42 -15.02 1.43
CA LYS A 44 -6.36 -16.13 0.47
C LYS A 44 -5.95 -15.65 -0.92
N ASN A 45 -4.85 -16.20 -1.46
CA ASN A 45 -4.32 -15.91 -2.79
C ASN A 45 -4.18 -14.39 -3.07
N PRO A 46 -3.44 -13.62 -2.24
CA PRO A 46 -3.20 -12.21 -2.50
C PRO A 46 -2.48 -12.01 -3.83
N ARG A 47 -2.82 -10.93 -4.53
CA ARG A 47 -2.02 -10.50 -5.67
C ARG A 47 -0.65 -10.06 -5.16
N PRO A 48 0.44 -10.37 -5.87
CA PRO A 48 1.76 -9.85 -5.51
C PRO A 48 1.75 -8.32 -5.59
N ILE A 49 2.42 -7.69 -4.63
CA ILE A 49 2.58 -6.23 -4.59
C ILE A 49 3.64 -5.84 -5.63
N PRO A 50 3.32 -5.00 -6.63
CA PRO A 50 4.31 -4.55 -7.60
C PRO A 50 5.47 -3.81 -6.91
N THR A 51 6.70 -3.98 -7.41
CA THR A 51 7.90 -3.38 -6.80
C THR A 51 7.78 -1.87 -6.56
N HIS A 52 7.26 -1.12 -7.52
CA HIS A 52 7.11 0.34 -7.39
C HIS A 52 6.11 0.74 -6.30
N VAL A 53 5.05 -0.06 -6.10
CA VAL A 53 4.09 0.14 -5.01
C VAL A 53 4.75 -0.14 -3.66
N ALA A 54 5.53 -1.21 -3.56
CA ALA A 54 6.28 -1.52 -2.34
C ALA A 54 7.24 -0.39 -1.97
N MET A 55 7.95 0.18 -2.95
CA MET A 55 8.83 1.34 -2.73
C MET A 55 8.07 2.56 -2.21
N LEU A 56 6.91 2.89 -2.79
CA LEU A 56 6.07 3.99 -2.33
C LEU A 56 5.54 3.75 -0.91
N MET A 57 5.08 2.53 -0.61
CA MET A 57 4.61 2.18 0.72
C MET A 57 5.70 2.31 1.77
N THR A 58 6.94 1.90 1.46
CA THR A 58 8.09 2.13 2.35
C THR A 58 8.36 3.62 2.55
N ALA A 59 8.40 4.42 1.49
CA ALA A 59 8.60 5.87 1.60
C ALA A 59 7.50 6.53 2.46
N TYR A 60 6.25 6.09 2.31
CA TYR A 60 5.15 6.54 3.16
C TYR A 60 5.35 6.09 4.62
N ASP A 61 5.76 4.86 4.90
CA ASP A 61 6.04 4.42 6.27
C ASP A 61 7.17 5.26 6.92
N GLU A 62 8.16 5.68 6.12
CA GLU A 62 9.29 6.52 6.53
C GLU A 62 8.95 8.02 6.66
N GLY A 63 7.72 8.42 6.35
CA GLY A 63 7.22 9.78 6.61
C GLY A 63 7.05 10.68 5.38
N TYR A 64 7.37 10.22 4.17
CA TYR A 64 7.05 10.99 2.97
C TYR A 64 5.53 11.09 2.78
N ARG A 65 5.00 12.29 2.54
CA ARG A 65 3.56 12.53 2.30
C ARG A 65 3.41 13.44 1.07
N PRO A 66 2.75 13.01 -0.02
CA PRO A 66 2.40 13.90 -1.12
C PRO A 66 1.46 15.02 -0.66
N LYS A 67 1.35 16.07 -1.49
CA LYS A 67 0.59 17.30 -1.17
C LYS A 67 -0.89 17.05 -0.89
N ASP A 68 -1.48 16.05 -1.53
CA ASP A 68 -2.88 15.65 -1.46
C ASP A 68 -3.14 14.54 -0.43
N TRP A 69 -2.26 14.38 0.57
CA TRP A 69 -2.44 13.37 1.60
C TRP A 69 -3.80 13.53 2.32
N PRO A 70 -4.55 12.43 2.53
CA PRO A 70 -5.81 12.46 3.26
C PRO A 70 -5.65 13.01 4.68
N LYS A 71 -6.53 13.93 5.07
CA LYS A 71 -6.64 14.43 6.46
C LYS A 71 -7.48 13.50 7.33
#